data_AF-A0A6H0WG21-F1
#
_entry.id   AF-A0A6H0WG21-F1
#
_cell.length_a   1.000
_cell.length_b   1.000
_cell.length_c   1.000
_cell.angle_alpha   90.00
_cell.angle_beta   90.00
_cell.angle_gamma   90.00
#
_symmetry.space_group_name_H-M   'P 1'
#
loop_
_entity.id
_entity.type
_entity.pdbx_description
1 polymer ?
#
loop_
_entity_poly.entity_id
_entity_poly.type
_entity_poly.pdbx_seq_one_letter_code
_entity_poly.pdbx_strand_id
1 'polypeptide(L)'
;MAYEEKTDWLPDDPINEDDVNRWEKGIKDAHTDLAAHKNDMNNPHNTTKAQVGLGNVDNVQQASKTEFNSHMNDTTRHITSAERSNWNAKETPAGSQSKADTAERNAKAYTDELAARRDNPNQVTKAQVGLGNVDNVLQASKAEFSSHTNDTTCHITSDERTKWNNSQLFKITADNGTQKINLTSGTFYEALKDLGSVSFYGTNAVTDNPSSGSLRGMQLVGQPGIGIGYAVDVSGNAWWFYYNANHTKVNWYPIETITGAQSKVNDHAKNQTLHISSMERTKWNSGQLYPLTTDKGQRIQIKNGGSLFDLPTGFYFGAAVQNLPGDDKAAWYYYDITEVSAELAPPQGLKKIVATRSFDNQTWIGIIHKEGDFLGWKRLITDGDFNSMTWYDLTLINGNKVGGRKPQYAVWGNQVFTRGEVVSPDFNSVFAILPAEARPSTQKSMAATLFGTTGTSKYIAETNGELRLVGKHANIEANITGVSLDNNFTL
;
A
#
# COMPACT_ATOMS: atom_id res chain seq x y z
N MET A 1 40.68 18.80 -52.67
CA MET A 1 39.47 19.64 -52.61
C MET A 1 39.66 20.82 -53.54
N ALA A 2 38.59 21.33 -54.16
CA ALA A 2 38.63 22.65 -54.77
C ALA A 2 38.68 23.72 -53.67
N TYR A 3 39.15 24.92 -54.00
CA TYR A 3 38.92 26.08 -53.14
C TYR A 3 37.46 26.48 -53.29
N GLU A 4 36.69 26.37 -52.21
CA GLU A 4 35.38 27.01 -52.06
C GLU A 4 35.54 28.20 -51.10
N GLU A 5 34.77 29.26 -51.29
CA GLU A 5 34.85 30.49 -50.52
C GLU A 5 33.69 30.64 -49.52
N LYS A 6 33.99 31.00 -48.27
CA LYS A 6 33.00 31.30 -47.24
C LYS A 6 32.80 32.80 -47.16
N THR A 7 31.58 33.25 -47.43
CA THR A 7 31.23 34.67 -47.65
C THR A 7 30.16 35.18 -46.67
N ASP A 8 29.61 34.30 -45.84
CA ASP A 8 28.38 34.45 -45.04
C ASP A 8 28.61 34.31 -43.52
N TRP A 9 29.81 34.64 -43.06
CA TRP A 9 30.26 34.57 -41.66
C TRP A 9 29.33 35.23 -40.62
N LEU A 10 28.92 34.49 -39.60
CA LEU A 10 28.31 35.01 -38.37
C LEU A 10 29.36 35.22 -37.25
N PRO A 11 29.13 36.12 -36.27
CA PRO A 11 30.12 36.43 -35.23
C PRO A 11 30.52 35.26 -34.33
N ASP A 12 29.61 34.28 -34.18
CA ASP A 12 29.75 33.16 -33.25
C ASP A 12 30.04 31.83 -33.97
N ASP A 13 30.23 31.85 -35.31
CA ASP A 13 30.58 30.66 -36.09
C ASP A 13 31.99 30.15 -35.71
N PRO A 14 32.16 28.85 -35.39
CA PRO A 14 33.50 28.29 -35.18
C PRO A 14 34.30 28.29 -36.50
N ILE A 15 35.41 29.02 -36.51
CA ILE A 15 36.44 28.92 -37.58
C ILE A 15 37.03 27.51 -37.55
N ASN A 16 37.08 26.86 -38.72
CA ASN A 16 37.73 25.56 -38.90
C ASN A 16 39.00 25.67 -39.75
N GLU A 17 39.70 24.55 -39.95
CA GLU A 17 40.99 24.50 -40.64
C GLU A 17 40.89 24.83 -42.15
N ASP A 18 39.76 24.51 -42.80
CA ASP A 18 39.53 24.81 -44.22
C ASP A 18 39.44 26.33 -44.48
N ASP A 19 38.86 27.07 -43.54
CA ASP A 19 38.72 28.53 -43.65
C ASP A 19 40.07 29.26 -43.60
N VAL A 20 41.00 28.82 -42.73
CA VAL A 20 42.33 29.42 -42.55
C VAL A 20 43.22 29.20 -43.78
N ASN A 21 43.21 27.98 -44.34
CA ASN A 21 43.99 27.62 -45.54
C ASN A 21 43.64 28.50 -46.76
N ARG A 22 42.40 28.98 -46.83
CA ARG A 22 41.94 29.85 -47.93
C ARG A 22 42.55 31.25 -47.85
N TRP A 23 42.79 31.79 -46.66
CA TRP A 23 43.47 33.08 -46.48
C TRP A 23 44.95 33.03 -46.88
N GLU A 24 45.67 31.95 -46.55
CA GLU A 24 47.10 31.83 -46.88
C GLU A 24 47.38 31.82 -48.40
N LYS A 25 46.48 31.25 -49.20
CA LYS A 25 46.64 31.16 -50.65
C LYS A 25 46.63 32.54 -51.34
N GLY A 26 45.66 33.40 -51.00
CA GLY A 26 45.51 34.73 -51.64
C GLY A 26 46.65 35.71 -51.29
N ILE A 27 47.24 35.59 -50.11
CA ILE A 27 48.42 36.36 -49.68
C ILE A 27 49.65 36.10 -50.59
N LYS A 28 49.64 34.98 -51.35
CA LYS A 28 50.73 34.60 -52.24
C LYS A 28 50.62 35.19 -53.65
N ASP A 29 49.39 35.33 -54.20
CA ASP A 29 49.17 35.95 -55.51
C ASP A 29 49.75 37.38 -55.57
N ALA A 30 49.57 38.17 -54.51
CA ALA A 30 50.06 39.55 -54.45
C ALA A 30 51.60 39.70 -54.43
N HIS A 31 52.33 38.71 -53.88
CA HIS A 31 53.79 38.79 -53.76
C HIS A 31 54.54 38.46 -55.05
N THR A 32 53.98 37.62 -55.93
CA THR A 32 54.63 37.22 -57.18
C THR A 32 54.64 38.37 -58.20
N ASP A 33 53.53 39.07 -58.38
CA ASP A 33 53.42 40.15 -59.38
C ASP A 33 54.21 41.40 -59.00
N LEU A 34 54.19 41.79 -57.73
CA LEU A 34 54.93 42.95 -57.21
C LEU A 34 56.45 42.80 -57.39
N ALA A 35 56.97 41.57 -57.33
CA ALA A 35 58.39 41.29 -57.47
C ALA A 35 58.92 41.49 -58.89
N ALA A 36 58.10 41.27 -59.93
CA ALA A 36 58.54 41.33 -61.32
C ALA A 36 58.47 42.74 -61.91
N HIS A 37 57.41 43.52 -61.64
CA HIS A 37 57.30 44.92 -62.09
C HIS A 37 58.49 45.78 -61.60
N LYS A 38 59.06 45.45 -60.44
CA LYS A 38 60.24 46.12 -59.87
C LYS A 38 61.52 45.96 -60.71
N ASN A 39 61.58 44.98 -61.62
CA ASN A 39 62.75 44.66 -62.43
C ASN A 39 62.68 45.19 -63.88
N ASP A 40 61.75 46.11 -64.18
CA ASP A 40 61.80 46.90 -65.41
C ASP A 40 62.86 48.01 -65.31
N MET A 41 63.63 48.20 -66.39
CA MET A 41 64.61 49.27 -66.56
C MET A 41 64.62 49.84 -67.98
N ASN A 42 63.63 49.50 -68.81
CA ASN A 42 63.51 50.11 -70.11
C ASN A 42 62.93 51.51 -70.01
N ASN A 43 63.26 52.28 -71.04
CA ASN A 43 63.49 53.68 -70.83
C ASN A 43 62.94 54.36 -72.11
N PRO A 44 61.86 55.20 -72.12
CA PRO A 44 61.03 55.84 -71.07
C PRO A 44 60.92 55.10 -69.73
N HIS A 45 61.64 55.48 -68.67
CA HIS A 45 62.20 56.79 -68.27
C HIS A 45 63.32 57.47 -69.12
N ASN A 46 63.75 56.96 -70.30
CA ASN A 46 64.41 57.74 -71.37
C ASN A 46 63.44 58.82 -71.89
N THR A 47 63.62 60.02 -71.38
CA THR A 47 63.39 61.27 -72.09
C THR A 47 63.68 61.21 -73.61
N THR A 48 62.74 61.67 -74.43
CA THR A 48 62.83 61.73 -75.91
C THR A 48 62.66 63.17 -76.45
N LYS A 49 62.75 63.39 -77.78
CA LYS A 49 62.72 64.71 -78.45
C LYS A 49 61.64 65.67 -77.90
N ALA A 50 60.45 65.17 -77.59
CA ALA A 50 59.33 65.96 -77.07
C ALA A 50 59.61 66.53 -75.67
N GLN A 51 60.25 65.76 -74.80
CA GLN A 51 60.57 66.16 -73.42
C GLN A 51 61.72 67.18 -73.33
N VAL A 52 62.37 67.50 -74.45
CA VAL A 52 63.40 68.56 -74.57
C VAL A 52 63.05 69.65 -75.60
N GLY A 53 61.82 69.66 -76.14
CA GLY A 53 61.34 70.71 -77.05
C GLY A 53 61.82 70.64 -78.51
N LEU A 54 62.48 69.56 -78.94
CA LEU A 54 62.98 69.35 -80.31
C LEU A 54 62.03 68.48 -81.17
N GLY A 55 60.73 68.51 -80.87
CA GLY A 55 59.77 67.49 -81.31
C GLY A 55 59.54 67.37 -82.83
N ASN A 56 59.74 68.44 -83.60
CA ASN A 56 59.26 68.53 -84.99
C ASN A 56 60.37 68.47 -86.06
N VAL A 57 61.62 68.10 -85.71
CA VAL A 57 62.78 68.21 -86.63
C VAL A 57 63.55 66.89 -86.75
N ASP A 58 63.83 66.48 -87.98
CA ASP A 58 64.78 65.42 -88.34
C ASP A 58 66.05 66.01 -88.96
N ASN A 59 67.19 65.34 -88.73
CA ASN A 59 68.52 65.93 -88.90
C ASN A 59 69.17 65.47 -90.23
N VAL A 60 68.58 65.84 -91.37
CA VAL A 60 68.90 65.29 -92.71
C VAL A 60 69.06 66.36 -93.80
N GLN A 61 69.88 66.04 -94.82
CA GLN A 61 70.25 66.93 -95.92
C GLN A 61 69.10 67.13 -96.92
N GLN A 62 68.89 68.36 -97.40
CA GLN A 62 67.78 68.74 -98.30
C GLN A 62 68.28 69.14 -99.70
N ALA A 63 67.46 68.87 -100.73
CA ALA A 63 67.79 69.07 -102.14
C ALA A 63 67.80 70.54 -102.59
N SER A 64 68.48 70.85 -103.70
CA SER A 64 68.57 72.22 -104.22
C SER A 64 67.30 72.67 -104.95
N LYS A 65 67.12 74.00 -105.05
CA LYS A 65 65.95 74.58 -105.74
C LYS A 65 65.90 74.24 -107.24
N THR A 66 67.05 74.05 -107.88
CA THR A 66 67.15 73.64 -109.29
C THR A 66 66.60 72.24 -109.50
N GLU A 67 67.00 71.28 -108.65
CA GLU A 67 66.50 69.89 -108.71
C GLU A 67 65.00 69.84 -108.44
N PHE A 68 64.51 70.59 -107.44
CA PHE A 68 63.09 70.70 -107.15
C PHE A 68 62.27 71.28 -108.32
N ASN A 69 62.75 72.31 -109.00
CA ASN A 69 62.05 72.90 -110.14
C ASN A 69 62.04 71.97 -111.36
N SER A 70 63.14 71.24 -111.60
CA SER A 70 63.21 70.20 -112.64
C SER A 70 62.21 69.07 -112.35
N HIS A 71 62.09 68.68 -111.08
CA HIS A 71 61.08 67.72 -110.64
C HIS A 71 59.65 68.19 -110.96
N MET A 72 59.33 69.47 -110.71
CA MET A 72 57.96 69.99 -110.78
C MET A 72 57.38 70.11 -112.20
N ASN A 73 58.23 70.22 -113.24
CA ASN A 73 57.78 70.42 -114.62
C ASN A 73 57.64 69.11 -115.43
N ASP A 74 57.92 67.95 -114.85
CA ASP A 74 57.83 66.66 -115.55
C ASP A 74 56.43 66.02 -115.38
N THR A 75 55.69 65.94 -116.49
CA THR A 75 54.33 65.37 -116.55
C THR A 75 54.29 63.84 -116.62
N THR A 76 55.47 63.20 -116.64
CA THR A 76 55.66 61.75 -116.89
C THR A 76 56.38 61.02 -115.76
N ARG A 77 57.32 61.66 -115.06
CA ARG A 77 58.22 61.02 -114.05
C ARG A 77 57.54 60.28 -112.89
N HIS A 78 56.24 60.47 -112.69
CA HIS A 78 55.52 59.95 -111.52
C HIS A 78 54.98 58.53 -111.64
N ILE A 79 54.71 58.03 -112.85
CA ILE A 79 54.35 56.63 -113.09
C ILE A 79 54.94 56.14 -114.41
N THR A 80 55.35 54.87 -114.44
CA THR A 80 55.85 54.21 -115.62
C THR A 80 54.75 53.96 -116.66
N SER A 81 55.13 53.80 -117.93
CA SER A 81 54.21 53.41 -119.02
C SER A 81 53.53 52.05 -118.77
N ALA A 82 54.17 51.17 -117.99
CA ALA A 82 53.61 49.88 -117.57
C ALA A 82 52.47 50.06 -116.55
N GLU A 83 52.66 50.89 -115.53
CA GLU A 83 51.60 51.21 -114.55
C GLU A 83 50.39 51.89 -115.20
N ARG A 84 50.63 52.84 -116.11
CA ARG A 84 49.57 53.52 -116.86
C ARG A 84 48.75 52.54 -117.72
N SER A 85 49.41 51.58 -118.38
CA SER A 85 48.74 50.52 -119.14
C SER A 85 47.95 49.59 -118.22
N ASN A 86 48.52 49.20 -117.07
CA ASN A 86 47.85 48.36 -116.08
C ASN A 86 46.59 49.01 -115.48
N TRP A 87 46.61 50.31 -115.17
CA TRP A 87 45.43 51.03 -114.69
C TRP A 87 44.32 51.09 -115.74
N ASN A 88 44.65 51.43 -116.99
CA ASN A 88 43.66 51.45 -118.07
C ASN A 88 43.03 50.08 -118.35
N ALA A 89 43.71 48.98 -117.99
CA ALA A 89 43.22 47.61 -118.14
C ALA A 89 42.40 47.07 -116.94
N LYS A 90 42.19 47.85 -115.87
CA LYS A 90 41.50 47.35 -114.66
C LYS A 90 39.99 47.15 -114.80
N GLU A 91 39.33 47.81 -115.74
CA GLU A 91 37.89 47.68 -115.97
C GLU A 91 37.52 47.99 -117.43
N THR A 92 36.42 47.42 -117.91
CA THR A 92 35.83 47.74 -119.22
C THR A 92 34.32 47.94 -119.10
N PRO A 93 33.66 48.65 -120.03
CA PRO A 93 32.20 48.79 -120.02
C PRO A 93 31.45 47.44 -119.96
N ALA A 94 31.96 46.41 -120.64
CA ALA A 94 31.40 45.05 -120.60
C ALA A 94 31.61 44.34 -119.25
N GLY A 95 32.74 44.58 -118.58
CA GLY A 95 33.02 44.09 -117.23
C GLY A 95 32.08 44.72 -116.20
N SER A 96 31.84 46.03 -116.30
CA SER A 96 30.87 46.76 -115.47
C SER A 96 29.44 46.24 -115.66
N GLN A 97 28.99 46.01 -116.90
CA GLN A 97 27.66 45.45 -117.17
C GLN A 97 27.49 44.06 -116.55
N SER A 98 28.47 43.16 -116.75
CA SER A 98 28.45 41.81 -116.16
C SER A 98 28.34 41.82 -114.63
N LYS A 99 28.92 42.83 -113.97
CA LYS A 99 28.79 43.03 -112.51
C LYS A 99 27.40 43.52 -112.11
N ALA A 100 26.80 44.44 -112.87
CA ALA A 100 25.43 44.91 -112.64
C ALA A 100 24.40 43.77 -112.77
N ASP A 101 24.49 42.97 -113.85
CA ASP A 101 23.61 41.82 -114.10
C ASP A 101 23.76 40.71 -113.05
N THR A 102 24.92 40.65 -112.39
CA THR A 102 25.18 39.75 -111.26
C THR A 102 24.59 40.29 -109.96
N ALA A 103 24.69 41.60 -109.71
CA ALA A 103 24.06 42.24 -108.55
C ALA A 103 22.52 42.13 -108.59
N GLU A 104 21.88 42.31 -109.75
CA GLU A 104 20.43 42.17 -109.88
C GLU A 104 19.95 40.74 -109.58
N ARG A 105 20.65 39.72 -110.11
CA ARG A 105 20.35 38.30 -109.83
C ARG A 105 20.49 37.97 -108.34
N ASN A 106 21.55 38.45 -107.69
CA ASN A 106 21.76 38.21 -106.26
C ASN A 106 20.68 38.89 -105.40
N ALA A 107 20.23 40.10 -105.77
CA ALA A 107 19.16 40.81 -105.06
C ALA A 107 17.80 40.07 -105.17
N LYS A 108 17.49 39.51 -106.36
CA LYS A 108 16.29 38.67 -106.55
C LYS A 108 16.33 37.42 -105.68
N ALA A 109 17.43 36.66 -105.73
CA ALA A 109 17.60 35.43 -104.95
C ALA A 109 17.43 35.64 -103.43
N TYR A 110 18.01 36.71 -102.87
CA TYR A 110 17.86 37.06 -101.45
C TYR A 110 16.40 37.38 -101.06
N THR A 111 15.66 38.02 -101.96
CA THR A 111 14.25 38.38 -101.72
C THR A 111 13.35 37.14 -101.74
N ASP A 112 13.61 36.20 -102.65
CA ASP A 112 12.88 34.93 -102.75
C ASP A 112 13.16 34.01 -101.54
N GLU A 113 14.40 33.94 -101.05
CA GLU A 113 14.74 33.22 -99.81
C GLU A 113 14.02 33.80 -98.59
N LEU A 114 13.92 35.13 -98.47
CA LEU A 114 13.22 35.77 -97.36
C LEU A 114 11.72 35.46 -97.37
N ALA A 115 11.11 35.40 -98.55
CA ALA A 115 9.69 35.05 -98.71
C ALA A 115 9.38 33.58 -98.35
N ALA A 116 10.38 32.68 -98.44
CA ALA A 116 10.23 31.26 -98.16
C ALA A 116 10.38 30.88 -96.66
N ARG A 117 10.92 31.75 -95.80
CA ARG A 117 11.14 31.45 -94.37
C ARG A 117 9.82 31.43 -93.57
N ARG A 118 9.55 30.29 -92.92
CA ARG A 118 8.38 30.07 -92.04
C ARG A 118 8.74 29.88 -90.56
N ASP A 119 9.90 30.39 -90.16
CA ASP A 119 10.30 30.44 -88.74
C ASP A 119 9.77 31.71 -88.06
N ASN A 120 9.70 31.66 -86.72
CA ASN A 120 9.36 32.79 -85.84
C ASN A 120 10.07 34.09 -86.31
N PRO A 121 9.35 35.18 -86.66
CA PRO A 121 8.00 35.55 -86.20
C PRO A 121 6.78 34.99 -86.96
N ASN A 122 6.93 34.22 -88.04
CA ASN A 122 5.78 33.89 -88.91
C ASN A 122 5.26 32.44 -88.75
N GLN A 123 4.19 32.29 -87.95
CA GLN A 123 3.39 31.07 -87.72
C GLN A 123 3.99 29.99 -86.78
N VAL A 124 4.11 30.32 -85.49
CA VAL A 124 4.44 29.33 -84.43
C VAL A 124 3.31 28.32 -84.18
N THR A 125 3.67 27.05 -83.95
CA THR A 125 2.75 25.94 -83.66
C THR A 125 2.69 25.58 -82.17
N LYS A 126 1.62 24.91 -81.71
CA LYS A 126 1.47 24.46 -80.31
C LYS A 126 2.68 23.68 -79.78
N ALA A 127 3.29 22.84 -80.62
CA ALA A 127 4.45 22.05 -80.24
C ALA A 127 5.69 22.92 -79.95
N GLN A 128 5.91 23.99 -80.72
CA GLN A 128 7.07 24.88 -80.58
C GLN A 128 7.04 25.74 -79.30
N VAL A 129 5.87 25.89 -78.66
CA VAL A 129 5.70 26.60 -77.37
C VAL A 129 5.48 25.66 -76.18
N GLY A 130 5.69 24.35 -76.34
CA GLY A 130 5.53 23.35 -75.28
C GLY A 130 4.08 23.02 -74.90
N LEU A 131 3.09 23.55 -75.61
CA LEU A 131 1.65 23.35 -75.34
C LEU A 131 1.03 22.25 -76.23
N GLY A 132 1.84 21.31 -76.72
CA GLY A 132 1.43 20.26 -77.65
C GLY A 132 0.35 19.32 -77.10
N ASN A 133 0.35 19.08 -75.78
CA ASN A 133 -0.59 18.19 -75.10
C ASN A 133 -1.81 18.93 -74.51
N VAL A 134 -2.01 20.21 -74.85
CA VAL A 134 -3.14 21.00 -74.32
C VAL A 134 -4.31 20.94 -75.30
N ASP A 135 -5.40 20.30 -74.89
CA ASP A 135 -6.64 20.20 -75.67
C ASP A 135 -7.32 21.58 -75.85
N ASN A 136 -7.94 21.78 -77.03
CA ASN A 136 -8.78 22.96 -77.28
C ASN A 136 -10.20 22.72 -76.78
N VAL A 137 -10.39 22.76 -75.45
CA VAL A 137 -11.73 22.79 -74.83
C VAL A 137 -12.17 24.24 -74.58
N LEU A 138 -13.48 24.49 -74.68
CA LEU A 138 -14.08 25.76 -74.26
C LEU A 138 -13.87 25.95 -72.75
N GLN A 139 -12.96 26.86 -72.39
CA GLN A 139 -12.87 27.33 -71.01
C GLN A 139 -14.05 28.25 -70.70
N ALA A 140 -14.53 28.19 -69.46
CA ALA A 140 -15.53 29.14 -68.96
C ALA A 140 -15.03 30.58 -69.19
N SER A 141 -15.89 31.43 -69.75
CA SER A 141 -15.59 32.84 -69.96
C SER A 141 -15.28 33.53 -68.62
N LYS A 142 -14.62 34.69 -68.65
CA LYS A 142 -14.41 35.50 -67.45
C LYS A 142 -15.74 35.79 -66.72
N ALA A 143 -16.84 35.95 -67.45
CA ALA A 143 -18.17 36.15 -66.88
C ALA A 143 -18.65 34.89 -66.12
N GLU A 144 -18.54 33.70 -66.70
CA GLU A 144 -18.92 32.44 -66.04
C GLU A 144 -18.02 32.12 -64.85
N PHE A 145 -16.69 32.33 -64.97
CA PHE A 145 -15.76 32.16 -63.85
C PHE A 145 -16.05 33.14 -62.71
N SER A 146 -16.26 34.43 -63.00
CA SER A 146 -16.67 35.41 -61.99
C SER A 146 -18.06 35.12 -61.42
N SER A 147 -18.99 34.58 -62.21
CA SER A 147 -20.29 34.11 -61.71
C SER A 147 -20.11 32.99 -60.70
N HIS A 148 -19.28 31.98 -60.99
CA HIS A 148 -18.95 30.91 -60.05
C HIS A 148 -18.24 31.44 -58.79
N THR A 149 -17.26 32.35 -58.92
CA THR A 149 -16.55 32.94 -57.77
C THR A 149 -17.47 33.76 -56.86
N ASN A 150 -18.50 34.40 -57.42
CA ASN A 150 -19.46 35.23 -56.67
C ASN A 150 -20.71 34.44 -56.19
N ASP A 151 -20.86 33.17 -56.58
CA ASP A 151 -21.97 32.33 -56.16
C ASP A 151 -21.70 31.74 -54.78
N THR A 152 -22.41 32.25 -53.77
CA THR A 152 -22.34 31.77 -52.37
C THR A 152 -23.20 30.51 -52.11
N THR A 153 -23.72 29.92 -53.18
CA THR A 153 -24.63 28.76 -53.18
C THR A 153 -24.10 27.57 -53.97
N CYS A 154 -23.26 27.76 -54.99
CA CYS A 154 -22.79 26.71 -55.92
C CYS A 154 -22.15 25.45 -55.29
N HIS A 155 -21.72 25.51 -54.02
CA HIS A 155 -21.07 24.40 -53.33
C HIS A 155 -21.99 23.53 -52.45
N ILE A 156 -23.26 23.92 -52.27
CA ILE A 156 -24.28 23.06 -51.63
C ILE A 156 -25.66 23.25 -52.27
N THR A 157 -26.39 22.15 -52.43
CA THR A 157 -27.78 22.19 -52.89
C THR A 157 -28.70 22.87 -51.86
N SER A 158 -29.87 23.34 -52.31
CA SER A 158 -30.92 23.84 -51.41
C SER A 158 -31.38 22.79 -50.39
N ASP A 159 -31.34 21.50 -50.77
CA ASP A 159 -31.68 20.38 -49.89
C ASP A 159 -30.62 20.17 -48.80
N GLU A 160 -29.33 20.26 -49.14
CA GLU A 160 -28.23 20.22 -48.16
C GLU A 160 -28.28 21.40 -47.20
N ARG A 161 -28.51 22.62 -47.72
CA ARG A 161 -28.67 23.83 -46.90
C ARG A 161 -29.87 23.72 -45.95
N THR A 162 -30.98 23.18 -46.43
CA THR A 162 -32.18 22.93 -45.61
C THR A 162 -31.91 21.83 -44.57
N LYS A 163 -31.20 20.77 -44.94
CA LYS A 163 -30.78 19.69 -44.03
C LYS A 163 -29.87 20.18 -42.92
N TRP A 164 -28.93 21.08 -43.22
CA TRP A 164 -28.04 21.71 -42.22
C TRP A 164 -28.78 22.71 -41.33
N ASN A 165 -29.64 23.56 -41.89
CA ASN A 165 -30.46 24.47 -41.08
C ASN A 165 -31.43 23.72 -40.14
N ASN A 166 -31.86 22.52 -40.54
CA ASN A 166 -32.69 21.63 -39.74
C ASN A 166 -31.89 20.60 -38.90
N SER A 167 -30.55 20.62 -38.92
CA SER A 167 -29.73 19.61 -38.23
C SER A 167 -29.55 19.87 -36.73
N GLN A 168 -30.67 20.04 -36.02
CA GLN A 168 -30.88 19.68 -34.60
C GLN A 168 -32.36 19.98 -34.27
N LEU A 169 -33.26 19.06 -34.63
CA LEU A 169 -34.71 19.25 -34.47
C LEU A 169 -35.17 19.41 -32.99
N PHE A 170 -34.34 19.02 -32.02
CA PHE A 170 -34.61 19.18 -30.59
C PHE A 170 -33.35 19.70 -29.86
N LYS A 171 -33.46 20.88 -29.24
CA LYS A 171 -32.34 21.51 -28.52
C LYS A 171 -32.21 20.94 -27.10
N ILE A 172 -31.06 20.32 -26.80
CA ILE A 172 -30.74 19.75 -25.48
C ILE A 172 -30.38 20.87 -24.47
N THR A 173 -29.83 22.00 -24.94
CA THR A 173 -29.44 23.19 -24.17
C THR A 173 -30.15 24.45 -24.69
N ALA A 174 -30.00 25.58 -23.99
CA ALA A 174 -30.27 26.89 -24.53
C ALA A 174 -29.15 27.34 -25.50
N ASP A 175 -29.40 28.40 -26.27
CA ASP A 175 -28.51 28.87 -27.35
C ASP A 175 -27.22 29.54 -26.84
N ASN A 176 -27.19 29.93 -25.57
CA ASN A 176 -26.00 30.40 -24.86
C ASN A 176 -25.25 29.27 -24.11
N GLY A 177 -25.58 28.00 -24.38
CA GLY A 177 -24.98 26.83 -23.72
C GLY A 177 -25.48 26.56 -22.29
N THR A 178 -26.44 27.34 -21.77
CA THR A 178 -27.05 27.08 -20.45
C THR A 178 -28.12 25.99 -20.53
N GLN A 179 -28.69 25.61 -19.39
CA GLN A 179 -29.80 24.65 -19.31
C GLN A 179 -30.96 25.01 -20.26
N LYS A 180 -31.59 24.00 -20.86
CA LYS A 180 -32.79 24.21 -21.68
C LYS A 180 -34.03 24.48 -20.83
N ILE A 181 -34.14 23.82 -19.67
CA ILE A 181 -35.21 24.01 -18.68
C ILE A 181 -34.65 24.71 -17.45
N ASN A 182 -35.21 25.85 -17.08
CA ASN A 182 -34.73 26.68 -15.97
C ASN A 182 -35.88 26.95 -14.98
N LEU A 183 -35.88 26.25 -13.84
CA LEU A 183 -36.94 26.32 -12.85
C LEU A 183 -36.52 27.11 -11.61
N THR A 184 -37.29 28.13 -11.26
CA THR A 184 -37.17 28.87 -9.99
C THR A 184 -38.17 28.39 -8.95
N SER A 185 -39.21 27.66 -9.36
CA SER A 185 -40.24 27.00 -8.56
C SER A 185 -40.96 25.95 -9.42
N GLY A 186 -41.98 25.26 -8.89
CA GLY A 186 -42.74 24.21 -9.60
C GLY A 186 -42.14 22.82 -9.38
N THR A 187 -42.25 21.93 -10.36
CA THR A 187 -41.65 20.57 -10.30
C THR A 187 -40.81 20.27 -11.53
N PHE A 188 -39.76 19.48 -11.34
CA PHE A 188 -39.01 18.85 -12.44
C PHE A 188 -39.91 17.91 -13.24
N TYR A 189 -40.82 17.17 -12.59
CA TYR A 189 -41.73 16.27 -13.29
C TYR A 189 -42.57 16.98 -14.35
N GLU A 190 -43.31 18.03 -13.99
CA GLU A 190 -44.16 18.76 -14.94
C GLU A 190 -43.33 19.44 -16.05
N ALA A 191 -42.09 19.83 -15.75
CA ALA A 191 -41.20 20.48 -16.71
C ALA A 191 -40.46 19.51 -17.65
N LEU A 192 -40.41 18.21 -17.34
CA LEU A 192 -39.64 17.21 -18.08
C LEU A 192 -40.51 16.12 -18.74
N LYS A 193 -41.72 15.85 -18.21
CA LYS A 193 -42.50 14.63 -18.49
C LYS A 193 -42.79 14.31 -19.95
N ASP A 194 -42.90 15.34 -20.80
CA ASP A 194 -43.23 15.20 -22.22
C ASP A 194 -42.09 15.67 -23.15
N LEU A 195 -40.87 15.81 -22.60
CA LEU A 195 -39.67 16.23 -23.34
C LEU A 195 -38.75 15.05 -23.68
N GLY A 196 -37.96 15.20 -24.73
CA GLY A 196 -36.87 14.29 -25.07
C GLY A 196 -35.64 14.46 -24.16
N SER A 197 -34.46 14.20 -24.72
CA SER A 197 -33.17 14.43 -24.04
C SER A 197 -32.97 15.93 -23.80
N VAL A 198 -32.89 16.37 -22.54
CA VAL A 198 -32.90 17.80 -22.20
C VAL A 198 -32.13 18.12 -20.92
N SER A 199 -31.35 19.21 -20.94
CA SER A 199 -30.66 19.74 -19.76
C SER A 199 -31.56 20.65 -18.94
N PHE A 200 -31.43 20.58 -17.62
CA PHE A 200 -32.25 21.35 -16.68
C PHE A 200 -31.46 21.91 -15.49
N TYR A 201 -32.03 22.96 -14.90
CA TYR A 201 -31.66 23.55 -13.61
C TYR A 201 -32.91 23.74 -12.78
N GLY A 202 -32.82 23.51 -11.48
CA GLY A 202 -33.80 23.94 -10.50
C GLY A 202 -33.15 24.57 -9.27
N THR A 203 -33.81 25.58 -8.72
CA THR A 203 -33.50 26.09 -7.37
C THR A 203 -33.92 25.09 -6.29
N ASN A 204 -33.55 25.36 -5.03
CA ASN A 204 -34.07 24.65 -3.87
C ASN A 204 -35.57 24.91 -3.58
N ALA A 205 -36.23 25.80 -4.35
CA ALA A 205 -37.67 26.04 -4.28
C ALA A 205 -38.49 25.19 -5.28
N VAL A 206 -37.83 24.35 -6.08
CA VAL A 206 -38.48 23.32 -6.90
C VAL A 206 -38.91 22.17 -5.97
N THR A 207 -40.20 21.83 -5.99
CA THR A 207 -40.87 21.02 -4.95
C THR A 207 -40.44 19.56 -4.91
N ASP A 208 -40.05 18.98 -6.04
CA ASP A 208 -39.50 17.62 -6.15
C ASP A 208 -37.98 17.61 -6.35
N ASN A 209 -37.26 18.63 -5.85
CA ASN A 209 -35.80 18.63 -5.77
C ASN A 209 -35.32 17.74 -4.59
N PRO A 210 -34.42 16.75 -4.80
CA PRO A 210 -33.88 15.92 -3.73
C PRO A 210 -32.77 16.60 -2.90
N SER A 211 -32.27 17.77 -3.35
CA SER A 211 -31.25 18.56 -2.65
C SER A 211 -31.88 19.77 -1.95
N SER A 212 -31.29 20.17 -0.82
CA SER A 212 -31.54 21.48 -0.19
C SER A 212 -30.90 22.66 -0.93
N GLY A 213 -30.05 22.38 -1.92
CA GLY A 213 -29.41 23.35 -2.81
C GLY A 213 -30.02 23.39 -4.22
N SER A 214 -29.40 24.17 -5.10
CA SER A 214 -29.75 24.15 -6.53
C SER A 214 -29.21 22.89 -7.20
N LEU A 215 -30.00 22.32 -8.11
CA LEU A 215 -29.76 21.05 -8.78
C LEU A 215 -29.64 21.27 -10.29
N ARG A 216 -28.72 20.56 -10.95
CA ARG A 216 -28.42 20.65 -12.38
C ARG A 216 -28.36 19.25 -12.96
N GLY A 217 -29.03 19.01 -14.08
CA GLY A 217 -29.09 17.66 -14.62
C GLY A 217 -29.43 17.58 -16.09
N MET A 218 -29.54 16.34 -16.57
CA MET A 218 -29.95 16.01 -17.92
C MET A 218 -30.85 14.78 -17.91
N GLN A 219 -32.02 14.92 -18.52
CA GLN A 219 -32.81 13.79 -18.98
C GLN A 219 -32.08 13.18 -20.17
N LEU A 220 -31.69 11.91 -20.08
CA LEU A 220 -30.97 11.21 -21.14
C LEU A 220 -31.91 10.72 -22.23
N VAL A 221 -33.02 10.13 -21.82
CA VAL A 221 -34.10 9.67 -22.69
C VAL A 221 -35.41 10.11 -22.07
N GLY A 222 -36.30 10.67 -22.89
CA GLY A 222 -37.63 11.06 -22.50
C GLY A 222 -38.60 10.89 -23.66
N GLN A 223 -39.83 10.54 -23.33
CA GLN A 223 -41.00 10.38 -24.20
C GLN A 223 -42.24 10.72 -23.35
N PRO A 224 -43.43 10.95 -23.93
CA PRO A 224 -44.61 11.37 -23.17
C PRO A 224 -44.88 10.50 -21.92
N GLY A 225 -44.85 11.14 -20.75
CA GLY A 225 -44.98 10.52 -19.44
C GLY A 225 -43.83 9.63 -18.94
N ILE A 226 -42.72 9.43 -19.67
CA ILE A 226 -41.63 8.52 -19.26
C ILE A 226 -40.26 9.16 -19.50
N GLY A 227 -39.41 9.20 -18.47
CA GLY A 227 -38.05 9.73 -18.59
C GLY A 227 -37.08 9.16 -17.57
N ILE A 228 -35.79 9.22 -17.92
CA ILE A 228 -34.66 8.81 -17.08
C ILE A 228 -33.50 9.80 -17.23
N GLY A 229 -32.76 10.07 -16.16
CA GLY A 229 -31.61 10.96 -16.23
C GLY A 229 -30.76 11.01 -14.97
N TYR A 230 -29.87 12.00 -14.94
CA TYR A 230 -28.94 12.26 -13.86
C TYR A 230 -28.95 13.72 -13.46
N ALA A 231 -28.69 14.02 -12.19
CA ALA A 231 -28.51 15.38 -11.70
C ALA A 231 -27.50 15.46 -10.55
N VAL A 232 -26.89 16.63 -10.39
CA VAL A 232 -25.92 16.96 -9.35
C VAL A 232 -26.27 18.30 -8.69
N ASP A 233 -25.97 18.44 -7.40
CA ASP A 233 -26.11 19.71 -6.69
C ASP A 233 -24.79 20.47 -6.55
N VAL A 234 -24.85 21.65 -5.93
CA VAL A 234 -23.69 22.52 -5.65
C VAL A 234 -22.68 21.94 -4.66
N SER A 235 -23.03 20.89 -3.92
CA SER A 235 -22.15 20.18 -2.99
C SER A 235 -21.55 18.90 -3.61
N GLY A 236 -21.86 18.61 -4.88
CA GLY A 236 -21.39 17.42 -5.58
C GLY A 236 -22.17 16.14 -5.22
N ASN A 237 -23.28 16.25 -4.50
CA ASN A 237 -24.19 15.12 -4.34
C ASN A 237 -24.82 14.83 -5.71
N ALA A 238 -24.97 13.54 -6.05
CA ALA A 238 -25.46 13.10 -7.34
C ALA A 238 -26.65 12.17 -7.16
N TRP A 239 -27.59 12.24 -8.10
CA TRP A 239 -28.74 11.36 -8.18
C TRP A 239 -28.93 10.87 -9.61
N TRP A 240 -29.37 9.63 -9.76
CA TRP A 240 -30.10 9.22 -10.95
C TRP A 240 -31.60 9.34 -10.67
N PHE A 241 -32.39 9.49 -11.72
CA PHE A 241 -33.83 9.62 -11.59
C PHE A 241 -34.58 8.92 -12.70
N TYR A 242 -35.82 8.54 -12.41
CA TYR A 242 -36.77 8.16 -13.44
C TYR A 242 -38.21 8.50 -13.05
N TYR A 243 -39.08 8.53 -14.05
CA TYR A 243 -40.53 8.50 -13.89
C TYR A 243 -41.17 7.73 -15.05
N ASN A 244 -42.42 7.30 -14.86
CA ASN A 244 -43.22 6.65 -15.89
C ASN A 244 -44.66 7.21 -15.86
N ALA A 245 -45.50 6.80 -16.81
CA ALA A 245 -46.83 7.37 -17.02
C ALA A 245 -47.79 7.25 -15.82
N ASN A 246 -47.46 6.42 -14.82
CA ASN A 246 -48.24 6.26 -13.58
C ASN A 246 -47.73 7.12 -12.42
N HIS A 247 -46.59 7.82 -12.59
CA HIS A 247 -46.01 8.69 -11.56
C HIS A 247 -46.45 10.14 -11.77
N THR A 248 -46.52 10.92 -10.68
CA THR A 248 -46.86 12.35 -10.68
C THR A 248 -45.70 13.24 -10.20
N LYS A 249 -44.51 12.65 -10.07
CA LYS A 249 -43.28 13.29 -9.61
C LYS A 249 -42.06 12.52 -10.14
N VAL A 250 -40.89 13.14 -10.11
CA VAL A 250 -39.62 12.46 -10.35
C VAL A 250 -39.27 11.57 -9.14
N ASN A 251 -38.85 10.33 -9.38
CA ASN A 251 -38.26 9.48 -8.34
C ASN A 251 -36.74 9.59 -8.39
N TRP A 252 -36.15 10.11 -7.32
CA TRP A 252 -34.70 10.34 -7.19
C TRP A 252 -34.03 9.26 -6.36
N TYR A 253 -32.86 8.83 -6.82
CA TYR A 253 -32.06 7.79 -6.18
C TYR A 253 -30.62 8.30 -6.03
N PRO A 254 -30.09 8.41 -4.80
CA PRO A 254 -28.75 8.92 -4.59
C PRO A 254 -27.72 7.98 -5.20
N ILE A 255 -26.71 8.56 -5.85
CA ILE A 255 -25.52 7.87 -6.32
C ILE A 255 -24.49 7.98 -5.20
N GLU A 256 -23.97 6.83 -4.76
CA GLU A 256 -22.94 6.78 -3.73
C GLU A 256 -21.67 7.49 -4.20
N THR A 257 -21.08 8.31 -3.31
CA THR A 257 -19.82 9.00 -3.59
C THR A 257 -18.67 8.31 -2.89
N ILE A 258 -17.44 8.52 -3.36
CA ILE A 258 -16.24 8.00 -2.69
C ILE A 258 -16.19 8.50 -1.23
N THR A 259 -16.55 9.75 -0.99
CA THR A 259 -16.63 10.35 0.36
C THR A 259 -17.72 9.71 1.22
N GLY A 260 -18.90 9.44 0.66
CA GLY A 260 -20.01 8.78 1.37
C GLY A 260 -19.68 7.33 1.75
N ALA A 261 -19.10 6.56 0.83
CA ALA A 261 -18.57 5.23 1.09
C ALA A 261 -17.47 5.26 2.17
N GLN A 262 -16.52 6.20 2.09
CA GLN A 262 -15.47 6.35 3.10
C GLN A 262 -16.03 6.72 4.49
N SER A 263 -17.09 7.54 4.57
CA SER A 263 -17.75 7.84 5.85
C SER A 263 -18.30 6.56 6.49
N LYS A 264 -19.03 5.74 5.72
CA LYS A 264 -19.58 4.46 6.21
C LYS A 264 -18.48 3.50 6.70
N VAL A 265 -17.35 3.44 6.00
CA VAL A 265 -16.17 2.66 6.42
C VAL A 265 -15.56 3.23 7.71
N ASN A 266 -15.44 4.55 7.83
CA ASN A 266 -14.90 5.20 9.02
C ASN A 266 -15.80 4.97 10.25
N ASP A 267 -17.12 5.00 10.08
CA ASP A 267 -18.08 4.77 11.16
C ASP A 267 -18.08 3.30 11.60
N HIS A 268 -17.95 2.36 10.67
CA HIS A 268 -17.72 0.94 10.99
C HIS A 268 -16.38 0.71 11.72
N ALA A 269 -15.30 1.35 11.28
CA ALA A 269 -13.98 1.21 11.89
C ALA A 269 -13.91 1.79 13.32
N LYS A 270 -14.73 2.81 13.62
CA LYS A 270 -14.85 3.39 14.98
C LYS A 270 -15.73 2.58 15.93
N ASN A 271 -16.49 1.60 15.44
CA ASN A 271 -17.45 0.85 16.26
C ASN A 271 -16.77 -0.21 17.14
N GLN A 272 -16.30 0.22 18.31
CA GLN A 272 -15.63 -0.64 19.30
C GLN A 272 -16.50 -1.79 19.83
N THR A 273 -17.81 -1.81 19.60
CA THR A 273 -18.69 -2.93 20.00
C THR A 273 -18.65 -4.10 19.00
N LEU A 274 -18.28 -3.85 17.75
CA LEU A 274 -18.18 -4.88 16.71
C LEU A 274 -16.77 -5.49 16.58
N HIS A 275 -15.75 -4.80 17.09
CA HIS A 275 -14.35 -5.19 16.97
C HIS A 275 -13.77 -5.64 18.30
N ILE A 276 -12.94 -6.69 18.28
CA ILE A 276 -12.20 -7.14 19.46
C ILE A 276 -10.73 -6.78 19.34
N SER A 277 -10.14 -6.30 20.43
CA SER A 277 -8.70 -6.06 20.51
C SER A 277 -7.91 -7.36 20.69
N SER A 278 -6.60 -7.30 20.38
CA SER A 278 -5.67 -8.39 20.71
C SER A 278 -5.61 -8.66 22.22
N MET A 279 -5.83 -7.64 23.06
CA MET A 279 -5.86 -7.79 24.52
C MET A 279 -7.07 -8.60 24.99
N GLU A 280 -8.27 -8.34 24.45
CA GLU A 280 -9.47 -9.13 24.76
C GLU A 280 -9.33 -10.58 24.29
N ARG A 281 -8.78 -10.79 23.09
CA ARG A 281 -8.49 -12.13 22.57
C ARG A 281 -7.54 -12.90 23.48
N THR A 282 -6.45 -12.28 23.93
CA THR A 282 -5.53 -12.90 24.91
C THR A 282 -6.24 -13.17 26.23
N LYS A 283 -7.04 -12.23 26.76
CA LYS A 283 -7.80 -12.40 28.00
C LYS A 283 -8.78 -13.59 27.95
N TRP A 284 -9.49 -13.77 26.83
CA TRP A 284 -10.40 -14.89 26.64
C TRP A 284 -9.66 -16.21 26.43
N ASN A 285 -8.59 -16.23 25.63
CA ASN A 285 -7.78 -17.42 25.40
C ASN A 285 -7.02 -17.90 26.66
N SER A 286 -6.69 -16.98 27.57
CA SER A 286 -6.11 -17.29 28.90
C SER A 286 -7.16 -17.60 29.98
N GLY A 287 -8.43 -17.76 29.62
CA GLY A 287 -9.48 -18.20 30.54
C GLY A 287 -9.25 -19.64 31.02
N GLN A 288 -9.68 -19.94 32.25
CA GLN A 288 -9.61 -21.30 32.78
C GLN A 288 -10.59 -22.22 32.03
N LEU A 289 -10.05 -23.15 31.21
CA LEU A 289 -10.83 -24.03 30.34
C LEU A 289 -11.64 -25.10 31.10
N TYR A 290 -11.16 -25.53 32.27
CA TYR A 290 -11.83 -26.51 33.13
C TYR A 290 -12.31 -25.85 34.43
N PRO A 291 -13.63 -25.69 34.63
CA PRO A 291 -14.15 -24.98 35.80
C PRO A 291 -14.06 -25.85 37.05
N LEU A 292 -13.63 -25.25 38.17
CA LEU A 292 -13.57 -25.92 39.49
C LEU A 292 -14.95 -26.16 40.10
N THR A 293 -15.99 -25.53 39.56
CA THR A 293 -17.37 -25.45 40.07
C THR A 293 -18.36 -25.50 38.91
N THR A 294 -19.65 -25.54 39.21
CA THR A 294 -20.70 -25.33 38.20
C THR A 294 -20.71 -23.88 37.69
N ASP A 295 -21.46 -23.64 36.62
CA ASP A 295 -21.77 -22.30 36.07
C ASP A 295 -22.34 -21.31 37.10
N LYS A 296 -22.95 -21.82 38.17
CA LYS A 296 -23.51 -21.05 39.31
C LYS A 296 -22.54 -20.92 40.49
N GLY A 297 -21.29 -21.35 40.35
CA GLY A 297 -20.28 -21.32 41.42
C GLY A 297 -20.50 -22.38 42.53
N GLN A 298 -21.33 -23.40 42.28
CA GLN A 298 -21.60 -24.47 43.25
C GLN A 298 -20.62 -25.64 43.07
N ARG A 299 -20.42 -26.44 44.12
CA ARG A 299 -19.67 -27.71 44.00
C ARG A 299 -20.35 -28.64 42.99
N ILE A 300 -19.55 -29.43 42.27
CA ILE A 300 -20.02 -30.36 41.23
C ILE A 300 -20.53 -31.65 41.90
N GLN A 301 -21.77 -32.06 41.61
CA GLN A 301 -22.32 -33.28 42.22
C GLN A 301 -21.75 -34.54 41.55
N ILE A 302 -21.17 -35.43 42.36
CA ILE A 302 -20.84 -36.79 41.95
C ILE A 302 -22.10 -37.64 42.11
N LYS A 303 -22.50 -38.34 41.04
CA LYS A 303 -23.62 -39.29 41.10
C LYS A 303 -23.23 -40.53 41.91
N ASN A 304 -24.21 -41.13 42.58
CA ASN A 304 -24.03 -42.38 43.33
C ASN A 304 -23.34 -43.43 42.44
N GLY A 305 -22.32 -44.11 42.98
CA GLY A 305 -21.51 -45.08 42.24
C GLY A 305 -20.44 -44.48 41.31
N GLY A 306 -20.32 -43.15 41.19
CA GLY A 306 -19.17 -42.51 40.54
C GLY A 306 -17.88 -42.71 41.33
N SER A 307 -16.72 -42.70 40.67
CA SER A 307 -15.40 -42.89 41.28
C SER A 307 -14.71 -41.55 41.52
N LEU A 308 -14.08 -41.39 42.70
CA LEU A 308 -13.27 -40.20 43.02
C LEU A 308 -11.98 -40.12 42.22
N PHE A 309 -11.45 -41.26 41.78
CA PHE A 309 -10.12 -41.32 41.17
C PHE A 309 -10.15 -40.91 39.69
N ASP A 310 -11.29 -41.03 39.03
CA ASP A 310 -11.49 -40.65 37.62
C ASP A 310 -11.87 -39.17 37.44
N LEU A 311 -12.15 -38.45 38.54
CA LEU A 311 -12.54 -37.04 38.49
C LEU A 311 -11.32 -36.11 38.37
N PRO A 312 -11.35 -35.13 37.46
CA PRO A 312 -10.28 -34.15 37.32
C PRO A 312 -10.30 -33.12 38.46
N THR A 313 -9.30 -32.25 38.50
CA THR A 313 -9.19 -31.11 39.42
C THR A 313 -10.49 -30.31 39.50
N GLY A 314 -11.01 -30.11 40.72
CA GLY A 314 -12.28 -29.43 40.97
C GLY A 314 -12.82 -29.63 42.39
N PHE A 315 -13.91 -28.91 42.70
CA PHE A 315 -14.61 -28.99 43.97
C PHE A 315 -15.93 -29.73 43.79
N TYR A 316 -16.03 -30.91 44.41
CA TYR A 316 -17.13 -31.83 44.26
C TYR A 316 -17.88 -32.05 45.57
N PHE A 317 -19.04 -32.71 45.49
CA PHE A 317 -19.75 -33.26 46.64
C PHE A 317 -20.59 -34.49 46.24
N GLY A 318 -20.90 -35.38 47.18
CA GLY A 318 -21.77 -36.53 46.91
C GLY A 318 -21.86 -37.52 48.06
N ALA A 319 -22.77 -38.49 47.92
CA ALA A 319 -22.92 -39.67 48.78
C ALA A 319 -22.84 -40.94 47.93
N ALA A 320 -22.58 -42.09 48.56
CA ALA A 320 -22.40 -43.38 47.87
C ALA A 320 -21.37 -43.34 46.72
N VAL A 321 -20.33 -42.53 46.87
CA VAL A 321 -19.22 -42.39 45.91
C VAL A 321 -18.22 -43.53 46.11
N GLN A 322 -17.67 -44.10 45.04
CA GLN A 322 -16.61 -45.09 45.16
C GLN A 322 -15.33 -44.45 45.68
N ASN A 323 -14.50 -45.27 46.35
CA ASN A 323 -13.21 -44.87 46.92
C ASN A 323 -13.28 -43.82 48.06
N LEU A 324 -14.47 -43.52 48.60
CA LEU A 324 -14.63 -42.60 49.74
C LEU A 324 -13.90 -43.06 51.02
N PRO A 325 -13.54 -42.14 51.93
CA PRO A 325 -12.96 -42.49 53.24
C PRO A 325 -13.99 -42.81 54.32
N GLY A 326 -13.63 -43.69 55.23
CA GLY A 326 -14.47 -44.09 56.36
C GLY A 326 -15.56 -45.09 55.97
N ASP A 327 -16.33 -45.53 56.97
CA ASP A 327 -17.17 -46.73 56.84
C ASP A 327 -18.61 -46.44 56.41
N ASP A 328 -19.07 -45.18 56.55
CA ASP A 328 -20.42 -44.77 56.20
C ASP A 328 -20.53 -44.39 54.71
N LYS A 329 -21.03 -45.33 53.92
CA LYS A 329 -21.25 -45.15 52.47
C LYS A 329 -22.48 -44.29 52.13
N ALA A 330 -23.38 -44.06 53.08
CA ALA A 330 -24.58 -43.23 52.88
C ALA A 330 -24.32 -41.75 53.22
N ALA A 331 -23.26 -41.46 53.97
CA ALA A 331 -22.84 -40.10 54.30
C ALA A 331 -22.57 -39.25 53.06
N TRP A 332 -22.87 -37.96 53.18
CA TRP A 332 -22.47 -36.95 52.21
C TRP A 332 -21.10 -36.39 52.56
N TYR A 333 -20.31 -36.12 51.52
CA TYR A 333 -18.97 -35.58 51.62
C TYR A 333 -18.80 -34.41 50.65
N TYR A 334 -17.95 -33.47 51.06
CA TYR A 334 -17.30 -32.51 50.18
C TYR A 334 -15.94 -33.07 49.77
N TYR A 335 -15.59 -32.95 48.49
CA TYR A 335 -14.31 -33.42 47.97
C TYR A 335 -13.59 -32.29 47.22
N ASP A 336 -12.34 -32.04 47.56
CA ASP A 336 -11.47 -31.09 46.86
C ASP A 336 -10.35 -31.89 46.18
N ILE A 337 -10.39 -31.92 44.84
CA ILE A 337 -9.46 -32.68 44.01
C ILE A 337 -8.50 -31.71 43.34
N THR A 338 -7.21 -31.96 43.46
CA THR A 338 -6.15 -31.19 42.77
C THR A 338 -5.14 -32.15 42.16
N GLU A 339 -4.79 -31.91 40.89
CA GLU A 339 -3.90 -32.76 40.12
C GLU A 339 -2.68 -32.00 39.59
N VAL A 340 -1.63 -32.75 39.30
CA VAL A 340 -0.47 -32.35 38.49
C VAL A 340 -0.39 -33.31 37.32
N SER A 341 -0.30 -32.81 36.08
CA SER A 341 -0.30 -33.67 34.89
C SER A 341 0.93 -34.58 34.83
N ALA A 342 0.81 -35.68 34.08
CA ALA A 342 1.92 -36.59 33.78
C ALA A 342 3.11 -35.88 33.09
N GLU A 343 2.87 -34.79 32.36
CA GLU A 343 3.91 -33.97 31.75
C GLU A 343 4.77 -33.24 32.79
N LEU A 344 4.16 -32.78 33.89
CA LEU A 344 4.82 -32.07 34.98
C LEU A 344 5.34 -33.01 36.08
N ALA A 345 4.73 -34.18 36.25
CA ALA A 345 5.14 -35.21 37.20
C ALA A 345 5.03 -36.63 36.61
N PRO A 346 5.98 -37.06 35.76
CA PRO A 346 5.95 -38.38 35.13
C PRO A 346 6.06 -39.54 36.14
N PRO A 347 5.51 -40.74 35.85
CA PRO A 347 4.81 -41.10 34.61
C PRO A 347 3.29 -40.85 34.59
N GLN A 348 2.57 -40.85 35.71
CA GLN A 348 1.10 -40.74 35.73
C GLN A 348 0.54 -39.41 36.28
N GLY A 349 1.40 -38.48 36.73
CA GLY A 349 0.97 -37.26 37.41
C GLY A 349 0.76 -37.46 38.91
N LEU A 350 0.27 -36.44 39.61
CA LEU A 350 -0.04 -36.53 41.04
C LEU A 350 -1.52 -36.19 41.25
N LYS A 351 -2.20 -36.87 42.17
CA LYS A 351 -3.54 -36.47 42.63
C LYS A 351 -3.57 -36.34 44.15
N LYS A 352 -4.10 -35.23 44.64
CA LYS A 352 -4.49 -35.05 46.04
C LYS A 352 -6.00 -34.89 46.12
N ILE A 353 -6.59 -35.58 47.08
CA ILE A 353 -8.01 -35.48 47.40
C ILE A 353 -8.12 -35.12 48.89
N VAL A 354 -8.81 -34.02 49.20
CA VAL A 354 -9.29 -33.74 50.55
C VAL A 354 -10.76 -34.09 50.59
N ALA A 355 -11.17 -34.90 51.56
CA ALA A 355 -12.55 -35.35 51.69
C ALA A 355 -13.05 -34.98 53.10
N THR A 356 -14.14 -34.23 53.20
CA THR A 356 -14.75 -33.81 54.47
C THR A 356 -16.18 -34.30 54.55
N ARG A 357 -16.50 -35.10 55.57
CA ARG A 357 -17.86 -35.60 55.82
C ARG A 357 -18.76 -34.49 56.36
N SER A 358 -19.97 -34.38 55.82
CA SER A 358 -20.79 -33.17 55.95
C SER A 358 -21.45 -32.97 57.32
N PHE A 359 -21.57 -34.01 58.15
CA PHE A 359 -22.33 -33.96 59.40
C PHE A 359 -21.48 -33.88 60.67
N ASP A 360 -20.22 -34.29 60.62
CA ASP A 360 -19.28 -34.28 61.75
C ASP A 360 -17.91 -33.66 61.43
N ASN A 361 -17.75 -33.10 60.23
CA ASN A 361 -16.53 -32.47 59.74
C ASN A 361 -15.26 -33.36 59.77
N GLN A 362 -15.39 -34.69 59.98
CA GLN A 362 -14.25 -35.59 59.86
C GLN A 362 -13.66 -35.44 58.46
N THR A 363 -12.34 -35.25 58.42
CA THR A 363 -11.63 -34.89 57.19
C THR A 363 -10.48 -35.85 56.96
N TRP A 364 -10.30 -36.29 55.72
CA TRP A 364 -9.22 -37.17 55.30
C TRP A 364 -8.47 -36.58 54.12
N ILE A 365 -7.18 -36.89 54.05
CA ILE A 365 -6.34 -36.61 52.88
C ILE A 365 -5.97 -37.95 52.24
N GLY A 366 -6.20 -38.05 50.94
CA GLY A 366 -5.79 -39.16 50.08
C GLY A 366 -4.84 -38.65 49.00
N ILE A 367 -3.83 -39.45 48.66
CA ILE A 367 -2.83 -39.14 47.63
C ILE A 367 -2.74 -40.32 46.67
N ILE A 368 -2.78 -40.04 45.36
CA ILE A 368 -2.30 -40.95 44.32
C ILE A 368 -0.93 -40.43 43.89
N HIS A 369 0.11 -41.25 44.02
CA HIS A 369 1.48 -40.86 43.63
C HIS A 369 1.75 -41.11 42.14
N LYS A 370 2.92 -40.71 41.66
CA LYS A 370 3.29 -40.68 40.24
C LYS A 370 3.33 -42.06 39.57
N GLU A 371 3.47 -43.11 40.37
CA GLU A 371 3.41 -44.51 39.99
C GLU A 371 1.97 -44.96 39.65
N GLY A 372 0.95 -44.23 40.11
CA GLY A 372 -0.48 -44.57 40.03
C GLY A 372 -1.06 -45.16 41.32
N ASP A 373 -0.23 -45.39 42.34
CA ASP A 373 -0.64 -46.01 43.60
C ASP A 373 -1.36 -45.03 44.53
N PHE A 374 -2.51 -45.45 45.06
CA PHE A 374 -3.23 -44.75 46.11
C PHE A 374 -2.62 -45.07 47.49
N LEU A 375 -2.06 -44.06 48.16
CA LEU A 375 -1.32 -44.20 49.42
C LEU A 375 -2.22 -44.35 50.67
N GLY A 376 -3.50 -44.66 50.49
CA GLY A 376 -4.50 -44.76 51.54
C GLY A 376 -5.04 -43.41 52.03
N TRP A 377 -6.14 -43.48 52.79
CA TRP A 377 -6.75 -42.32 53.44
C TRP A 377 -6.12 -42.06 54.81
N LYS A 378 -5.68 -40.82 55.06
CA LYS A 378 -5.17 -40.37 56.37
C LYS A 378 -6.16 -39.39 56.99
N ARG A 379 -6.77 -39.75 58.12
CA ARG A 379 -7.69 -38.86 58.85
C ARG A 379 -6.90 -37.73 59.51
N LEU A 380 -7.40 -36.50 59.39
CA LEU A 380 -6.95 -35.36 60.18
C LEU A 380 -7.59 -35.46 61.57
N ILE A 381 -6.78 -35.27 62.60
CA ILE A 381 -7.18 -35.33 64.01
C ILE A 381 -7.21 -33.89 64.54
N THR A 382 -8.35 -33.50 65.11
CA THR A 382 -8.56 -32.19 65.74
C THR A 382 -8.17 -32.21 67.23
N ASP A 383 -8.09 -31.04 67.84
CA ASP A 383 -8.04 -30.91 69.30
C ASP A 383 -9.33 -31.44 69.95
N GLY A 384 -10.49 -31.25 69.30
CA GLY A 384 -11.76 -31.84 69.69
C GLY A 384 -11.72 -33.37 69.76
N ASP A 385 -11.18 -34.02 68.72
CA ASP A 385 -10.94 -35.47 68.69
C ASP A 385 -10.10 -35.90 69.92
N PHE A 386 -8.95 -35.26 70.15
CA PHE A 386 -8.04 -35.58 71.25
C PHE A 386 -8.69 -35.38 72.63
N ASN A 387 -9.37 -34.26 72.82
CA ASN A 387 -10.06 -33.93 74.07
C ASN A 387 -11.26 -34.85 74.34
N SER A 388 -11.83 -35.47 73.30
CA SER A 388 -12.91 -36.45 73.39
C SER A 388 -12.46 -37.89 73.70
N MET A 389 -11.18 -38.13 73.97
CA MET A 389 -10.67 -39.48 74.26
C MET A 389 -11.45 -40.16 75.40
N THR A 390 -11.84 -41.42 75.18
CA THR A 390 -12.59 -42.20 76.17
C THR A 390 -11.69 -42.60 77.33
N TRP A 391 -12.06 -42.17 78.54
CA TRP A 391 -11.41 -42.57 79.78
C TRP A 391 -12.14 -43.76 80.41
N TYR A 392 -11.38 -44.79 80.74
CA TYR A 392 -11.85 -46.02 81.37
C TYR A 392 -11.33 -46.12 82.80
N ASP A 393 -12.14 -46.68 83.69
CA ASP A 393 -11.77 -46.84 85.09
C ASP A 393 -10.73 -47.96 85.29
N LEU A 394 -9.72 -47.70 86.11
CA LEU A 394 -8.79 -48.73 86.55
C LEU A 394 -9.39 -49.51 87.72
N THR A 395 -9.55 -50.82 87.55
CA THR A 395 -9.96 -51.73 88.63
C THR A 395 -8.79 -51.92 89.61
N LEU A 396 -8.96 -51.43 90.83
CA LEU A 396 -7.92 -51.51 91.86
C LEU A 396 -7.90 -52.88 92.55
N ILE A 397 -6.69 -53.39 92.82
CA ILE A 397 -6.44 -54.71 93.41
C ILE A 397 -5.46 -54.65 94.59
N ASN A 398 -5.25 -55.79 95.27
CA ASN A 398 -4.30 -55.94 96.39
C ASN A 398 -4.50 -54.92 97.54
N GLY A 399 -5.75 -54.56 97.83
CA GLY A 399 -6.10 -53.63 98.92
C GLY A 399 -5.88 -52.14 98.60
N ASN A 400 -5.42 -51.81 97.39
CA ASN A 400 -5.35 -50.42 96.91
C ASN A 400 -6.75 -49.81 96.79
N LYS A 401 -6.88 -48.52 97.09
CA LYS A 401 -8.16 -47.79 97.14
C LYS A 401 -8.11 -46.52 96.29
N VAL A 402 -9.30 -46.06 95.89
CA VAL A 402 -9.47 -44.78 95.18
C VAL A 402 -9.21 -43.64 96.16
N GLY A 403 -8.38 -42.67 95.77
CA GLY A 403 -8.15 -41.43 96.51
C GLY A 403 -9.19 -40.35 96.19
N GLY A 404 -8.81 -39.08 96.27
CA GLY A 404 -9.67 -37.95 95.93
C GLY A 404 -10.06 -37.89 94.44
N ARG A 405 -9.32 -38.57 93.56
CA ARG A 405 -9.61 -38.67 92.12
C ARG A 405 -9.59 -40.12 91.66
N LYS A 406 -10.63 -40.55 90.94
CA LYS A 406 -10.73 -41.94 90.45
C LYS A 406 -9.58 -42.29 89.49
N PRO A 407 -8.80 -43.37 89.75
CA PRO A 407 -7.83 -43.92 88.82
C PRO A 407 -8.46 -44.31 87.48
N GLN A 408 -7.93 -43.76 86.39
CA GLN A 408 -8.42 -44.01 85.03
C GLN A 408 -7.25 -44.11 84.05
N TYR A 409 -7.49 -44.80 82.93
CA TYR A 409 -6.61 -44.83 81.77
C TYR A 409 -7.36 -44.45 80.50
N ALA A 410 -6.64 -43.99 79.48
CA ALA A 410 -7.14 -43.79 78.12
C ALA A 410 -6.04 -44.20 77.14
N VAL A 411 -6.40 -44.82 76.01
CA VAL A 411 -5.47 -45.16 74.94
C VAL A 411 -5.68 -44.19 73.79
N TRP A 412 -4.60 -43.55 73.32
CA TRP A 412 -4.64 -42.61 72.22
C TRP A 412 -3.42 -42.76 71.31
N GLY A 413 -3.63 -43.28 70.10
CA GLY A 413 -2.53 -43.64 69.21
C GLY A 413 -1.59 -44.65 69.86
N ASN A 414 -0.29 -44.33 69.92
CA ASN A 414 0.73 -45.16 70.58
C ASN A 414 1.01 -44.75 72.04
N GLN A 415 0.06 -44.11 72.71
CA GLN A 415 0.19 -43.62 74.09
C GLN A 415 -0.94 -44.17 74.96
N VAL A 416 -0.59 -44.58 76.17
CA VAL A 416 -1.53 -44.77 77.28
C VAL A 416 -1.38 -43.57 78.20
N PHE A 417 -2.49 -42.87 78.42
CA PHE A 417 -2.60 -41.82 79.43
C PHE A 417 -3.20 -42.41 80.68
N THR A 418 -2.69 -42.02 81.85
CA THR A 418 -3.23 -42.38 83.16
C THR A 418 -3.49 -41.12 83.95
N ARG A 419 -4.52 -41.15 84.81
CA ARG A 419 -4.85 -40.05 85.71
C ARG A 419 -5.51 -40.53 86.99
N GLY A 420 -5.58 -39.64 87.97
CA GLY A 420 -6.28 -39.87 89.23
C GLY A 420 -5.33 -40.19 90.39
N GLU A 421 -5.83 -40.92 91.38
CA GLU A 421 -5.16 -41.08 92.67
C GLU A 421 -5.38 -42.45 93.30
N VAL A 422 -4.29 -43.11 93.69
CA VAL A 422 -4.30 -44.40 94.38
C VAL A 422 -3.85 -44.21 95.83
N VAL A 423 -4.68 -44.63 96.77
CA VAL A 423 -4.30 -44.80 98.18
C VAL A 423 -3.83 -46.23 98.35
N SER A 424 -2.52 -46.40 98.55
CA SER A 424 -1.90 -47.73 98.62
C SER A 424 -1.58 -48.15 100.05
N PRO A 425 -1.88 -49.40 100.45
CA PRO A 425 -1.37 -49.97 101.70
C PRO A 425 0.12 -50.37 101.62
N ASP A 426 0.67 -50.57 100.40
CA ASP A 426 2.07 -50.94 100.19
C ASP A 426 2.62 -50.34 98.88
N PHE A 427 3.68 -49.55 99.02
CA PHE A 427 4.37 -48.86 97.94
C PHE A 427 5.26 -49.77 97.07
N ASN A 428 5.19 -51.10 97.23
CA ASN A 428 5.79 -52.08 96.33
C ASN A 428 4.74 -53.01 95.65
N SER A 429 3.45 -52.72 95.83
CA SER A 429 2.34 -53.55 95.37
C SER A 429 1.86 -53.23 93.94
N VAL A 430 1.27 -54.24 93.28
CA VAL A 430 0.46 -54.03 92.06
C VAL A 430 -0.87 -53.44 92.46
N PHE A 431 -1.23 -52.28 91.93
CA PHE A 431 -2.47 -51.59 92.23
C PHE A 431 -3.57 -51.79 91.19
N ALA A 432 -3.24 -52.08 89.93
CA ALA A 432 -4.20 -52.35 88.85
C ALA A 432 -3.58 -53.22 87.75
N ILE A 433 -4.42 -53.74 86.83
CA ILE A 433 -3.98 -54.43 85.61
C ILE A 433 -4.66 -53.80 84.41
N LEU A 434 -3.86 -53.45 83.39
CA LEU A 434 -4.31 -52.91 82.12
C LEU A 434 -4.88 -54.00 81.21
N PRO A 435 -5.95 -53.70 80.45
CA PRO A 435 -6.47 -54.61 79.41
C PRO A 435 -5.47 -54.70 78.26
N ALA A 436 -5.64 -55.71 77.39
CA ALA A 436 -4.63 -56.11 76.41
C ALA A 436 -4.18 -54.97 75.47
N GLU A 437 -5.12 -54.12 75.06
CA GLU A 437 -4.92 -52.96 74.18
C GLU A 437 -4.13 -51.80 74.82
N ALA A 438 -3.98 -51.82 76.15
CA ALA A 438 -3.26 -50.80 76.91
C ALA A 438 -1.92 -51.32 77.50
N ARG A 439 -1.49 -52.54 77.15
CA ARG A 439 -0.25 -53.13 77.68
C ARG A 439 0.96 -52.66 76.87
N PRO A 440 2.02 -52.17 77.52
CA PRO A 440 3.20 -51.77 76.80
C PRO A 440 4.05 -52.98 76.38
N SER A 441 4.63 -52.92 75.19
CA SER A 441 5.60 -53.87 74.62
C SER A 441 6.90 -54.00 75.41
N THR A 442 7.22 -53.00 76.23
CA THR A 442 8.42 -52.88 77.07
C THR A 442 8.04 -52.30 78.42
N GLN A 443 8.78 -52.62 79.49
CA GLN A 443 8.51 -52.03 80.80
C GLN A 443 8.63 -50.49 80.75
N LYS A 444 7.64 -49.78 81.29
CA LYS A 444 7.65 -48.30 81.38
C LYS A 444 7.64 -47.88 82.85
N SER A 445 8.43 -46.87 83.21
CA SER A 445 8.52 -46.34 84.57
C SER A 445 8.10 -44.88 84.60
N MET A 446 7.08 -44.56 85.38
CA MET A 446 6.48 -43.22 85.49
C MET A 446 6.75 -42.64 86.88
N ALA A 447 7.19 -41.39 86.94
CA ALA A 447 7.35 -40.67 88.20
C ALA A 447 5.99 -40.18 88.71
N ALA A 448 5.68 -40.44 89.98
CA ALA A 448 4.41 -40.08 90.59
C ALA A 448 4.63 -39.13 91.77
N THR A 449 3.81 -38.08 91.87
CA THR A 449 3.80 -37.20 93.04
C THR A 449 2.96 -37.80 94.15
N LEU A 450 3.33 -37.51 95.40
CA LEU A 450 2.59 -37.91 96.59
C LEU A 450 1.62 -36.81 97.02
N PHE A 451 0.43 -37.20 97.47
CA PHE A 451 -0.54 -36.29 98.08
C PHE A 451 -0.36 -36.24 99.61
N GLY A 452 -0.73 -35.11 100.22
CA GLY A 452 -0.64 -34.85 101.66
C GLY A 452 0.75 -34.47 102.19
N THR A 453 1.81 -34.67 101.41
CA THR A 453 3.19 -34.37 101.79
C THR A 453 4.04 -34.07 100.55
N THR A 454 5.11 -33.27 100.68
CA THR A 454 6.07 -33.10 99.58
C THR A 454 6.86 -34.38 99.40
N GLY A 455 6.75 -35.00 98.21
CA GLY A 455 7.47 -36.23 97.91
C GLY A 455 7.09 -36.85 96.58
N THR A 456 7.81 -37.91 96.23
CA THR A 456 7.61 -38.70 95.02
C THR A 456 7.59 -40.20 95.31
N SER A 457 6.93 -40.91 94.41
CA SER A 457 7.01 -42.36 94.21
C SER A 457 7.26 -42.59 92.72
N LYS A 458 7.31 -43.84 92.30
CA LYS A 458 7.20 -44.22 90.91
C LYS A 458 6.27 -45.41 90.80
N TYR A 459 5.66 -45.56 89.64
CA TYR A 459 5.02 -46.81 89.29
C TYR A 459 5.50 -47.30 87.93
N ILE A 460 5.42 -48.61 87.76
CA ILE A 460 5.85 -49.34 86.59
C ILE A 460 4.62 -49.90 85.90
N ALA A 461 4.55 -49.75 84.57
CA ALA A 461 3.68 -50.53 83.71
C ALA A 461 4.51 -51.68 83.13
N GLU A 462 4.19 -52.90 83.57
CA GLU A 462 4.81 -54.13 83.12
C GLU A 462 4.21 -54.62 81.80
N THR A 463 4.94 -55.46 81.06
CA THR A 463 4.49 -55.96 79.75
C THR A 463 3.27 -56.91 79.83
N ASN A 464 3.02 -57.49 81.01
CA ASN A 464 1.80 -58.25 81.29
C ASN A 464 0.58 -57.35 81.63
N GLY A 465 0.77 -56.03 81.70
CA GLY A 465 -0.25 -55.04 82.04
C GLY A 465 -0.32 -54.68 83.53
N GLU A 466 0.48 -55.28 84.41
CA GLU A 466 0.51 -54.89 85.82
C GLU A 466 0.98 -53.43 85.99
N LEU A 467 0.21 -52.66 86.76
CA LEU A 467 0.59 -51.35 87.25
C LEU A 467 1.04 -51.46 88.71
N ARG A 468 2.33 -51.25 88.96
CA ARG A 468 3.01 -51.54 90.24
C ARG A 468 3.69 -50.31 90.82
N LEU A 469 3.35 -49.92 92.05
CA LEU A 469 4.11 -48.92 92.80
C LEU A 469 5.47 -49.49 93.18
N VAL A 470 6.54 -48.68 93.13
CA VAL A 470 7.90 -49.11 93.50
C VAL A 470 8.62 -48.02 94.31
N GLY A 471 8.47 -48.09 95.62
CA GLY A 471 9.10 -47.21 96.60
C GLY A 471 8.41 -45.85 96.77
N LYS A 472 8.84 -45.13 97.80
CA LYS A 472 8.39 -43.76 98.13
C LYS A 472 9.56 -42.96 98.72
N HIS A 473 9.52 -41.65 98.54
CA HIS A 473 10.40 -40.71 99.20
C HIS A 473 9.61 -39.43 99.52
N ALA A 474 9.42 -39.13 100.81
CA ALA A 474 8.62 -38.00 101.26
C ALA A 474 9.28 -37.26 102.42
N ASN A 475 9.01 -35.96 102.51
CA ASN A 475 9.47 -35.11 103.62
C ASN A 475 8.87 -35.56 104.97
N ILE A 476 7.62 -35.99 104.97
CA ILE A 476 6.93 -36.62 106.11
C ILE A 476 6.11 -37.80 105.58
N GLU A 477 6.58 -39.03 105.78
CA GLU A 477 5.91 -40.23 105.24
C GLU A 477 4.53 -40.51 105.86
N ALA A 478 4.34 -40.18 107.14
CA ALA A 478 3.06 -40.39 107.83
C ALA A 478 1.92 -39.53 107.24
N ASN A 479 2.26 -38.49 106.47
CA ASN A 479 1.30 -37.58 105.85
C ASN A 479 0.99 -37.96 104.38
N ILE A 480 1.48 -39.10 103.88
CA ILE A 480 1.13 -39.57 102.53
C ILE A 480 -0.33 -40.02 102.51
N THR A 481 -1.17 -39.31 101.76
CA THR A 481 -2.60 -39.64 101.62
C THR A 481 -2.93 -40.38 100.33
N GLY A 482 -2.06 -40.31 99.31
CA GLY A 482 -2.27 -40.96 98.02
C GLY A 482 -1.13 -40.74 97.04
N VAL A 483 -1.20 -41.38 95.88
CA VAL A 483 -0.22 -41.31 94.79
C VAL A 483 -0.90 -40.85 93.51
N SER A 484 -0.36 -39.81 92.86
CA SER A 484 -0.87 -39.30 91.59
C SER A 484 -0.50 -40.21 90.42
N LEU A 485 -1.47 -40.49 89.54
CA LEU A 485 -1.27 -41.25 88.32
C LEU A 485 -1.14 -40.38 87.05
N ASP A 486 -1.19 -39.05 87.17
CA ASP A 486 -1.26 -38.10 86.05
C ASP A 486 0.03 -38.12 85.20
N ASN A 487 0.06 -38.99 84.20
CA ASN A 487 1.23 -39.35 83.41
C ASN A 487 0.78 -39.94 82.06
N ASN A 488 1.74 -40.23 81.19
CA ASN A 488 1.54 -41.09 80.03
C ASN A 488 2.78 -41.97 79.79
N PHE A 489 2.59 -43.01 78.98
CA PHE A 489 3.66 -43.87 78.50
C PHE A 489 3.32 -44.44 77.12
N THR A 490 4.35 -44.85 76.39
CA THR A 490 4.19 -45.52 75.10
C THR A 490 3.67 -46.94 75.27
N LEU A 491 2.89 -47.43 74.29
CA LEU A 491 2.70 -48.87 74.09
C LEU A 491 4.02 -49.57 73.70
#